data_AF-A0A5C2D250-F1
#
_entry.id   AF-A0A5C2D250-F1
#
_cell.length_a   1.000
_cell.length_b   1.000
_cell.length_c   1.000
_cell.angle_alpha   90.00
_cell.angle_beta   90.00
_cell.angle_gamma   90.00
#
_symmetry.space_group_name_H-M   'P 1'
#
loop_
_entity.id
_entity.type
_entity.pdbx_description
1 polymer ?
#
loop_
_entity_poly.entity_id
_entity_poly.type
_entity_poly.pdbx_seq_one_letter_code
_entity_poly.pdbx_strand_id
1 'polypeptide(L)'
;MIEKLPSGQEAVDALKALQEPDVGAVIGWEIGGVNGLFPLLLAAQLGLPYVDVDGMGRAFPRIDQTTYDAAGLPTTPLAITEPSGNRAVLDSSGIEKLARTVMVDFGGWAMMVAKPLRLGDALKAGIPGSLARALELGEIWQPPPADRRWGAPVRAPEPVRTPADRAKASGGFHVARGKVIEVWRESTGGFPRGTVALQRLDTEDSYLRLEMQGEYLVALADGEPLVTTPDLVCCLDAESGRPIATEQMSYGSMIDVVALPAPAPWVHPRMIGRVDPRAFGYDLDYVPFGSL
;
A
#
# COMPACT_ATOMS: atom_id res chain seq x y z
N MET A 1 -17.21 7.84 -15.00
CA MET A 1 -16.28 8.95 -15.25
C MET A 1 -15.02 8.33 -15.84
N ILE A 2 -14.52 8.81 -16.98
CA ILE A 2 -13.24 8.34 -17.52
C ILE A 2 -12.16 9.06 -16.72
N GLU A 3 -11.29 8.30 -16.06
CA GLU A 3 -10.19 8.84 -15.26
C GLU A 3 -9.24 9.67 -16.15
N LYS A 4 -8.81 10.84 -15.66
CA LYS A 4 -7.88 11.70 -16.40
C LYS A 4 -6.47 11.12 -16.31
N LEU A 5 -5.78 11.07 -17.46
CA LEU A 5 -4.36 10.68 -17.47
C LEU A 5 -3.51 11.75 -16.75
N PRO A 6 -2.49 11.35 -15.96
CA PRO A 6 -1.56 12.29 -15.35
C PRO A 6 -0.83 13.14 -16.41
N SER A 7 -0.73 14.44 -16.16
CA SER A 7 0.13 15.38 -16.91
C SER A 7 1.60 15.31 -16.46
N GLY A 8 1.84 14.87 -15.22
CA GLY A 8 3.15 14.81 -14.59
C GLY A 8 3.56 16.09 -13.87
N GLN A 9 2.76 17.15 -13.92
CA GLN A 9 3.05 18.44 -13.29
C GLN A 9 2.36 18.63 -11.93
N GLU A 10 1.40 17.75 -11.60
CA GLU A 10 0.49 17.90 -10.47
C GLU A 10 1.24 18.03 -9.14
N ALA A 11 2.24 17.17 -8.88
CA ALA A 11 2.98 17.19 -7.63
C ALA A 11 3.70 18.52 -7.37
N VAL A 12 4.33 19.09 -8.41
CA VAL A 12 5.00 20.38 -8.33
C VAL A 12 3.98 21.51 -8.15
N ASP A 13 2.82 21.42 -8.80
CA ASP A 13 1.77 22.42 -8.68
C ASP A 13 1.10 22.39 -7.31
N ALA A 14 0.94 21.20 -6.71
CA ALA A 14 0.48 21.03 -5.34
C ALA A 14 1.46 21.65 -4.35
N LEU A 15 2.77 21.40 -4.50
CA LEU A 15 3.79 22.04 -3.67
C LEU A 15 3.75 23.58 -3.78
N LYS A 16 3.64 24.12 -5.00
CA LYS A 16 3.48 25.57 -5.20
C LYS A 16 2.21 26.12 -4.55
N ALA A 17 1.11 25.37 -4.58
CA ALA A 17 -0.16 25.78 -3.99
C ALA A 17 -0.10 25.89 -2.47
N LEU A 18 0.77 25.11 -1.80
CA LEU A 18 1.03 25.25 -0.37
C LEU A 18 1.77 26.55 -0.01
N GLN A 19 2.38 27.23 -0.99
CA GLN A 19 3.20 28.43 -0.77
C GLN A 19 4.36 28.20 0.22
N GLU A 20 4.95 27.00 0.18
CA GLU A 20 6.06 26.58 1.03
C GLU A 20 7.35 26.54 0.19
N PRO A 21 8.14 27.64 0.12
CA PRO A 21 9.24 27.76 -0.83
C PRO A 21 10.54 27.04 -0.40
N ASP A 22 10.64 26.58 0.85
CA ASP A 22 11.91 26.09 1.43
C ASP A 22 11.86 24.59 1.75
N VAL A 23 11.82 23.77 0.69
CA VAL A 23 11.86 22.31 0.78
C VAL A 23 13.23 21.79 0.35
N GLY A 24 13.92 21.08 1.25
CA GLY A 24 15.26 20.56 1.00
C GLY A 24 15.32 19.08 0.58
N ALA A 25 14.22 18.34 0.70
CA ALA A 25 14.13 16.92 0.36
C ALA A 25 12.67 16.49 0.13
N VAL A 26 12.48 15.37 -0.55
CA VAL A 26 11.17 14.71 -0.72
C VAL A 26 11.14 13.40 0.06
N ILE A 27 10.00 13.11 0.70
CA ILE A 27 9.72 11.86 1.42
C ILE A 27 8.42 11.26 0.91
N GLY A 28 8.20 9.97 1.17
CA GLY A 28 6.96 9.28 0.80
C GLY A 28 5.83 9.53 1.79
N TRP A 29 4.59 9.51 1.29
CA TRP A 29 3.40 9.33 2.13
C TRP A 29 3.13 7.83 2.36
N GLU A 30 3.22 7.07 1.28
CA GLU A 30 2.94 5.63 1.19
C GLU A 30 3.89 5.02 0.15
N ILE A 31 4.34 3.79 0.36
CA ILE A 31 5.23 3.08 -0.57
C ILE A 31 4.49 2.19 -1.60
N GLY A 32 3.17 2.03 -1.46
CA GLY A 32 2.35 1.13 -2.26
C GLY A 32 2.18 1.59 -3.72
N GLY A 33 2.32 0.66 -4.66
CA GLY A 33 2.01 0.87 -6.08
C GLY A 33 2.63 2.16 -6.66
N VAL A 34 1.80 2.98 -7.30
CA VAL A 34 2.24 4.24 -7.91
C VAL A 34 2.55 5.33 -6.88
N ASN A 35 1.98 5.25 -5.67
CA ASN A 35 2.22 6.22 -4.59
C ASN A 35 3.69 6.18 -4.12
N GLY A 36 4.35 5.03 -4.22
CA GLY A 36 5.79 4.91 -3.97
C GLY A 36 6.68 5.54 -5.07
N LEU A 37 6.17 5.70 -6.29
CA LEU A 37 6.93 6.23 -7.43
C LEU A 37 6.83 7.75 -7.56
N PHE A 38 5.66 8.34 -7.26
CA PHE A 38 5.45 9.78 -7.43
C PHE A 38 6.39 10.68 -6.61
N PRO A 39 6.73 10.36 -5.34
CA PRO A 39 7.73 11.13 -4.59
C PRO A 39 9.10 11.14 -5.26
N LEU A 40 9.51 10.04 -5.91
CA LEU A 40 10.76 9.97 -6.67
C LEU A 40 10.73 10.87 -7.90
N LEU A 41 9.60 10.89 -8.61
CA LEU A 41 9.39 11.78 -9.75
C LEU A 41 9.43 13.25 -9.33
N LEU A 42 8.75 13.60 -8.24
CA LEU A 42 8.77 14.95 -7.69
C LEU A 42 10.20 15.37 -7.28
N ALA A 43 10.93 14.49 -6.59
CA ALA A 43 12.32 14.73 -6.19
C ALA A 43 13.20 15.03 -7.43
N ALA A 44 13.07 14.20 -8.47
CA ALA A 44 13.80 14.37 -9.72
C ALA A 44 13.45 15.69 -10.44
N GLN A 45 12.16 16.06 -10.49
CA GLN A 45 11.70 17.30 -11.11
C GLN A 45 12.18 18.55 -10.38
N LEU A 46 12.28 18.49 -9.05
CA LEU A 46 12.77 19.59 -8.23
C LEU A 46 14.30 19.63 -8.10
N GLY A 47 15.00 18.58 -8.56
CA GLY A 47 16.44 18.43 -8.32
C GLY A 47 16.79 18.24 -6.84
N LEU A 48 15.87 17.65 -6.06
CA LEU A 48 16.02 17.43 -4.63
C LEU A 48 16.33 15.95 -4.32
N PRO A 49 17.00 15.66 -3.19
CA PRO A 49 17.15 14.30 -2.73
C PRO A 49 15.80 13.71 -2.30
N TYR A 50 15.58 12.44 -2.62
CA TYR A 50 14.58 11.62 -1.95
C TYR A 50 15.20 10.97 -0.71
N VAL A 51 14.51 11.08 0.44
CA VAL A 51 14.91 10.38 1.67
C VAL A 51 14.03 9.15 1.82
N ASP A 52 14.65 7.99 1.96
CA ASP A 52 13.98 6.69 2.09
C ASP A 52 13.28 6.54 3.44
N VAL A 53 12.13 7.20 3.54
CA VAL A 53 11.18 7.15 4.64
C VAL A 53 9.79 7.45 4.09
N ASP A 54 8.80 6.69 4.52
CA ASP A 54 7.40 6.99 4.24
C ASP A 54 6.51 6.86 5.49
N GLY A 55 5.26 7.31 5.39
CA GLY A 55 4.32 7.35 6.49
C GLY A 55 3.57 6.04 6.73
N MET A 56 3.65 5.05 5.84
CA MET A 56 2.84 3.83 5.93
C MET A 56 3.66 2.52 5.86
N GLY A 57 4.76 2.46 5.11
CA GLY A 57 5.55 1.25 4.86
C GLY A 57 4.80 0.13 4.14
N ARG A 58 3.54 0.37 3.79
CA ARG A 58 2.61 -0.44 2.99
C ARG A 58 1.50 0.48 2.46
N ALA A 59 0.50 -0.05 1.78
CA ALA A 59 -0.72 0.68 1.44
C ALA A 59 -1.78 0.56 2.54
N PHE A 60 -2.46 1.67 2.81
CA PHE A 60 -3.71 1.77 3.55
C PHE A 60 -4.65 2.75 2.84
N PRO A 61 -5.97 2.58 2.94
CA PRO A 61 -6.89 3.29 2.06
C PRO A 61 -7.19 4.73 2.53
N ARG A 62 -6.99 5.06 3.82
CA ARG A 62 -7.29 6.39 4.35
C ARG A 62 -6.05 7.26 4.47
N ILE A 63 -6.23 8.57 4.27
CA ILE A 63 -5.18 9.58 4.38
C ILE A 63 -4.58 9.60 5.81
N ASP A 64 -5.41 9.47 6.84
CA ASP A 64 -4.96 9.52 8.25
C ASP A 64 -4.29 8.22 8.75
N GLN A 65 -4.21 7.18 7.92
CA GLN A 65 -3.51 5.93 8.26
C GLN A 65 -2.00 6.05 8.02
N THR A 66 -1.40 7.14 8.51
CA THR A 66 0.05 7.33 8.51
C THR A 66 0.61 7.40 9.92
N THR A 67 1.87 6.97 10.07
CA THR A 67 2.60 7.15 11.32
C THR A 67 2.87 8.62 11.62
N TYR A 68 2.86 9.50 10.61
CA TYR A 68 2.94 10.95 10.77
C TYR A 68 1.71 11.50 11.50
N ASP A 69 0.49 11.15 11.04
CA ASP A 69 -0.76 11.53 11.72
C ASP A 69 -0.83 10.96 13.13
N ALA A 70 -0.46 9.69 13.29
CA ALA A 70 -0.47 9.03 14.59
C ALA A 70 0.56 9.62 15.57
N ALA A 71 1.65 10.22 15.08
CA ALA A 71 2.60 10.99 15.86
C ALA A 71 2.17 12.46 16.10
N GLY A 72 1.01 12.87 15.58
CA GLY A 72 0.48 14.23 15.70
C GLY A 72 1.26 15.27 14.89
N LEU A 73 1.96 14.85 13.83
CA LEU A 73 2.66 15.76 12.95
C LEU A 73 1.66 16.54 12.08
N PRO A 74 1.90 17.83 11.80
CA PRO A 74 0.97 18.66 11.04
C PRO A 74 1.04 18.31 9.56
N THR A 75 0.14 17.43 9.11
CA THR A 75 0.04 17.02 7.71
C THR A 75 -0.91 17.90 6.89
N THR A 76 -1.58 18.86 7.52
CA THR A 76 -2.36 19.91 6.86
C THR A 76 -1.67 21.29 6.99
N PRO A 77 -1.87 22.22 6.04
CA PRO A 77 -2.70 22.08 4.84
C PRO A 77 -2.19 21.02 3.86
N LEU A 78 -3.13 20.37 3.17
CA LEU A 78 -2.87 19.38 2.13
C LEU A 78 -3.37 19.95 0.80
N ALA A 79 -2.48 20.06 -0.18
CA ALA A 79 -2.81 20.51 -1.53
C ALA A 79 -3.19 19.31 -2.40
N ILE A 80 -4.30 19.44 -3.13
CA ILE A 80 -4.78 18.47 -4.11
C ILE A 80 -4.77 19.15 -5.48
N THR A 81 -4.22 18.50 -6.49
CA THR A 81 -4.14 19.02 -7.87
C THR A 81 -4.42 17.93 -8.89
N GLU A 82 -5.09 18.28 -9.98
CA GLU A 82 -5.43 17.36 -11.07
C GLU A 82 -4.88 17.82 -12.43
N PRO A 83 -4.85 16.94 -13.46
CA PRO A 83 -4.15 17.20 -14.73
C PRO A 83 -4.61 18.43 -15.53
N SER A 84 -5.84 18.92 -15.31
CA SER A 84 -6.36 20.13 -15.98
C SER A 84 -6.03 21.44 -15.24
N GLY A 85 -5.23 21.36 -14.16
CA GLY A 85 -4.71 22.52 -13.44
C GLY A 85 -5.58 23.03 -12.28
N ASN A 86 -6.73 22.41 -12.02
CA ASN A 86 -7.51 22.71 -10.81
C ASN A 86 -6.70 22.33 -9.57
N ARG A 87 -6.84 23.15 -8.53
CA ARG A 87 -6.11 23.00 -7.27
C ARG A 87 -7.00 23.37 -6.09
N ALA A 88 -6.89 22.61 -5.01
CA ALA A 88 -7.53 22.89 -3.74
C ALA A 88 -6.49 22.76 -2.62
N VAL A 89 -6.54 23.65 -1.63
CA VAL A 89 -5.73 23.55 -0.42
C VAL A 89 -6.68 23.32 0.75
N LEU A 90 -6.50 22.19 1.43
CA LEU A 90 -7.40 21.70 2.44
C LEU A 90 -6.73 21.78 3.81
N ASP A 91 -7.29 22.57 4.72
CA ASP A 91 -6.85 22.65 6.11
C ASP A 91 -8.00 22.30 7.04
N SER A 92 -8.07 21.02 7.43
CA SER A 92 -9.20 20.48 8.18
C SER A 92 -8.79 19.22 8.93
N SER A 93 -9.35 19.03 10.13
CA SER A 93 -9.25 17.77 10.88
C SER A 93 -10.05 16.61 10.26
N GLY A 94 -10.98 16.92 9.34
CA GLY A 94 -11.77 15.94 8.59
C GLY A 94 -11.28 15.75 7.16
N ILE A 95 -9.95 15.68 6.97
CA ILE A 95 -9.30 15.75 5.65
C ILE A 95 -9.84 14.72 4.65
N GLU A 96 -10.09 13.48 5.11
CA GLU A 96 -10.57 12.36 4.29
C GLU A 96 -11.87 12.70 3.53
N LYS A 97 -12.87 13.19 4.26
CA LYS A 97 -14.19 13.50 3.69
C LYS A 97 -14.11 14.69 2.72
N LEU A 98 -13.28 15.68 3.04
CA LEU A 98 -13.12 16.86 2.22
C LEU A 98 -12.36 16.54 0.92
N ALA A 99 -11.26 15.79 1.04
CA ALA A 99 -10.49 15.31 -0.11
C ALA A 99 -11.38 14.49 -1.06
N ARG A 100 -12.17 13.54 -0.54
CA ARG A 100 -13.12 12.76 -1.36
C ARG A 100 -14.16 13.61 -2.09
N THR A 101 -14.61 14.70 -1.46
CA THR A 101 -15.57 15.62 -2.10
C THR A 101 -14.93 16.35 -3.27
N VAL A 102 -13.69 16.82 -3.12
CA VAL A 102 -12.92 17.47 -4.19
C VAL A 102 -12.61 16.50 -5.34
N MET A 103 -12.30 15.24 -5.01
CA MET A 103 -11.96 14.20 -5.99
C MET A 103 -13.07 13.92 -7.01
N VAL A 104 -14.34 14.11 -6.63
CA VAL A 104 -15.48 13.94 -7.55
C VAL A 104 -15.39 14.92 -8.71
N ASP A 105 -15.06 16.18 -8.45
CA ASP A 105 -14.93 17.21 -9.48
C ASP A 105 -13.62 17.07 -10.27
N PHE A 106 -12.58 16.50 -9.65
CA PHE A 106 -11.24 16.40 -10.25
C PHE A 106 -11.11 15.30 -11.31
N GLY A 107 -12.14 14.45 -11.47
CA GLY A 107 -12.14 13.45 -12.53
C GLY A 107 -11.63 12.08 -12.09
N GLY A 108 -11.66 11.77 -10.79
CA GLY A 108 -11.26 10.48 -10.24
C GLY A 108 -9.76 10.31 -9.98
N TRP A 109 -8.92 11.23 -10.46
CA TRP A 109 -7.46 11.22 -10.24
C TRP A 109 -6.94 12.58 -9.79
N ALA A 110 -6.04 12.59 -8.81
CA ALA A 110 -5.33 13.78 -8.36
C ALA A 110 -4.04 13.42 -7.62
N MET A 111 -3.11 14.37 -7.56
CA MET A 111 -1.93 14.32 -6.71
C MET A 111 -2.19 15.07 -5.41
N MET A 112 -1.61 14.57 -4.32
CA MET A 112 -1.65 15.21 -3.02
C MET A 112 -0.24 15.51 -2.52
N VAL A 113 -0.03 16.73 -2.03
CA VAL A 113 1.17 17.11 -1.27
C VAL A 113 0.72 17.69 0.06
N ALA A 114 1.12 17.02 1.14
CA ALA A 114 0.88 17.48 2.50
C ALA A 114 1.86 18.59 2.88
N LYS A 115 1.55 19.31 3.96
CA LYS A 115 2.46 20.28 4.56
C LYS A 115 3.85 19.66 4.79
N PRO A 116 4.95 20.34 4.38
CA PRO A 116 6.30 19.88 4.63
C PRO A 116 6.56 19.68 6.14
N LEU A 117 7.25 18.58 6.45
CA LEU A 117 7.66 18.25 7.81
C LEU A 117 9.13 18.59 8.02
N ARG A 118 9.53 18.83 9.27
CA ARG A 118 10.95 18.82 9.62
C ARG A 118 11.47 17.41 9.42
N LEU A 119 12.56 17.26 8.67
CA LEU A 119 13.09 15.93 8.32
C LEU A 119 13.38 15.06 9.55
N GLY A 120 13.90 15.64 10.64
CA GLY A 120 14.14 14.90 11.88
C GLY A 120 12.87 14.33 12.52
N ASP A 121 11.75 15.04 12.41
CA ASP A 121 10.45 14.57 12.93
C ASP A 121 9.89 13.46 12.01
N ALA A 122 10.02 13.63 10.69
CA ALA A 122 9.63 12.62 9.72
C ALA A 122 10.42 11.31 9.88
N LEU A 123 11.74 11.37 10.10
CA LEU A 123 12.57 10.18 10.35
C LEU A 123 12.24 9.49 11.68
N LYS A 124 11.83 10.26 12.69
CA LYS A 124 11.47 9.71 14.00
C LYS A 124 10.11 9.03 14.00
N ALA A 125 9.14 9.57 13.26
CA ALA A 125 7.77 9.06 13.20
C ALA A 125 7.56 8.07 12.04
N GLY A 126 8.24 8.25 10.92
CA GLY A 126 8.09 7.48 9.68
C GLY A 126 8.67 6.08 9.75
N ILE A 127 8.54 5.37 8.63
CA ILE A 127 9.08 4.03 8.41
C ILE A 127 10.27 4.16 7.45
N PRO A 128 11.51 4.16 7.97
CA PRO A 128 12.70 4.28 7.12
C PRO A 128 12.96 2.98 6.35
N GLY A 129 13.54 3.10 5.14
CA GLY A 129 13.97 1.97 4.34
C GLY A 129 12.86 1.27 3.55
N SER A 130 11.69 1.88 3.41
CA SER A 130 10.56 1.27 2.71
C SER A 130 10.79 1.15 1.20
N LEU A 131 11.48 2.11 0.58
CA LEU A 131 11.88 2.00 -0.82
C LEU A 131 12.92 0.90 -1.00
N ALA A 132 13.96 0.87 -0.16
CA ALA A 132 14.94 -0.22 -0.18
C ALA A 132 14.26 -1.59 -0.03
N ARG A 133 13.27 -1.70 0.87
CA ARG A 133 12.48 -2.90 1.06
C ARG A 133 11.63 -3.26 -0.17
N ALA A 134 10.98 -2.29 -0.80
CA ALA A 134 10.21 -2.52 -2.02
C ALA A 134 11.10 -3.04 -3.16
N LEU A 135 12.32 -2.50 -3.31
CA LEU A 135 13.31 -2.96 -4.28
C LEU A 135 13.79 -4.39 -3.98
N GLU A 136 14.05 -4.71 -2.71
CA GLU A 136 14.41 -6.06 -2.28
C GLU A 136 13.30 -7.08 -2.63
N LEU A 137 12.04 -6.75 -2.34
CA LEU A 137 10.90 -7.58 -2.72
C LEU A 137 10.79 -7.72 -4.25
N GLY A 138 11.05 -6.64 -5.00
CA GLY A 138 11.13 -6.66 -6.46
C GLY A 138 12.16 -7.68 -6.97
N GLU A 139 13.37 -7.67 -6.41
CA GLU A 139 14.42 -8.65 -6.76
C GLU A 139 14.04 -10.10 -6.41
N ILE A 140 13.31 -10.31 -5.31
CA ILE A 140 12.86 -11.64 -4.86
C ILE A 140 11.73 -12.17 -5.76
N TRP A 141 10.75 -11.34 -6.11
CA TRP A 141 9.53 -11.77 -6.79
C TRP A 141 9.59 -11.60 -8.31
N GLN A 142 10.29 -10.58 -8.80
CA GLN A 142 10.40 -10.22 -10.21
C GLN A 142 11.84 -9.81 -10.53
N PRO A 143 12.83 -10.73 -10.39
CA PRO A 143 14.23 -10.39 -10.58
C PRO A 143 14.42 -9.78 -11.98
N PRO A 144 15.01 -8.57 -12.09
CA PRO A 144 15.25 -7.98 -13.38
C PRO A 144 16.26 -8.83 -14.17
N PRO A 145 16.26 -8.68 -15.51
CA PRO A 145 17.33 -9.23 -16.35
C PRO A 145 18.72 -8.91 -15.78
N ALA A 146 19.68 -9.82 -15.96
CA ALA A 146 20.99 -9.72 -15.34
C ALA A 146 21.75 -8.42 -15.68
N ASP A 147 21.48 -7.83 -16.85
CA ASP A 147 22.03 -6.58 -17.35
C ASP A 147 21.36 -5.31 -16.78
N ARG A 148 20.30 -5.47 -15.97
CA ARG A 148 19.51 -4.36 -15.39
C ARG A 148 19.39 -4.40 -13.86
N ARG A 149 20.19 -5.21 -13.18
CA ARG A 149 20.23 -5.23 -11.70
C ARG A 149 20.80 -3.92 -11.17
N TRP A 150 20.12 -3.31 -10.21
CA TRP A 150 20.54 -2.07 -9.57
C TRP A 150 21.13 -2.36 -8.18
N GLY A 151 22.36 -1.92 -7.90
CA GLY A 151 23.01 -2.08 -6.60
C GLY A 151 23.89 -3.33 -6.44
N ALA A 152 24.41 -3.54 -5.22
CA ALA A 152 25.17 -4.75 -4.90
C ALA A 152 24.24 -5.96 -5.00
N PRO A 153 24.70 -7.11 -5.54
CA PRO A 153 23.85 -8.28 -5.66
C PRO A 153 23.33 -8.65 -4.27
N VAL A 154 22.01 -8.54 -4.07
CA VAL A 154 21.33 -9.28 -3.00
C VAL A 154 21.76 -10.71 -3.24
N ARG A 155 22.53 -11.28 -2.30
CA ARG A 155 23.12 -12.61 -2.39
C ARG A 155 22.06 -13.52 -3.00
N ALA A 156 22.26 -13.95 -4.25
CA ALA A 156 21.27 -14.75 -4.96
C ALA A 156 20.93 -15.91 -4.04
N PRO A 157 19.73 -15.94 -3.43
CA PRO A 157 19.44 -16.99 -2.49
C PRO A 157 19.46 -18.29 -3.28
N GLU A 158 19.73 -19.41 -2.60
CA GLU A 158 19.54 -20.75 -3.17
C GLU A 158 18.26 -20.76 -4.01
N PRO A 159 18.27 -21.40 -5.20
CA PRO A 159 17.36 -21.08 -6.27
C PRO A 159 15.91 -20.92 -5.78
N VAL A 160 15.52 -19.67 -5.59
CA VAL A 160 14.21 -19.26 -5.10
C VAL A 160 13.24 -19.50 -6.25
N ARG A 161 12.70 -20.72 -6.32
CA ARG A 161 11.94 -21.19 -7.49
C ARG A 161 10.45 -21.14 -7.22
N THR A 162 10.03 -21.38 -5.99
CA THR A 162 8.61 -21.49 -5.65
C THR A 162 8.08 -20.22 -4.96
N PRO A 163 6.76 -19.97 -5.00
CA PRO A 163 6.13 -18.92 -4.20
C PRO A 163 6.45 -19.04 -2.69
N ALA A 164 6.56 -20.26 -2.16
CA ALA A 164 6.91 -20.49 -0.76
C ALA A 164 8.34 -20.04 -0.43
N ASP A 165 9.33 -20.34 -1.29
CA ASP A 165 10.70 -19.88 -1.10
C ASP A 165 10.79 -18.34 -1.16
N ARG A 166 10.06 -17.72 -2.08
CA ARG A 166 9.99 -16.26 -2.24
C ARG A 166 9.35 -15.60 -1.04
N ALA A 167 8.25 -16.16 -0.55
CA ALA A 167 7.60 -15.70 0.67
C ALA A 167 8.56 -15.76 1.85
N LYS A 168 9.23 -16.90 2.07
CA LYS A 168 10.21 -17.06 3.14
C LYS A 168 11.37 -16.07 3.03
N ALA A 169 11.93 -15.87 1.83
CA ALA A 169 12.99 -14.88 1.59
C ALA A 169 12.49 -13.45 1.87
N SER A 170 11.20 -13.20 1.70
CA SER A 170 10.54 -11.94 2.05
C SER A 170 10.19 -11.86 3.55
N GLY A 171 10.63 -12.78 4.41
CA GLY A 171 10.21 -12.85 5.82
C GLY A 171 8.73 -13.17 6.00
N GLY A 172 8.10 -13.69 4.94
CA GLY A 172 6.70 -14.05 4.82
C GLY A 172 6.45 -15.56 4.78
N PHE A 173 5.21 -15.95 4.55
CA PHE A 173 4.86 -17.34 4.23
C PHE A 173 3.81 -17.40 3.11
N HIS A 174 3.81 -18.52 2.38
CA HIS A 174 2.81 -18.81 1.36
C HIS A 174 1.58 -19.42 2.04
N VAL A 175 0.45 -18.71 1.98
CA VAL A 175 -0.79 -19.05 2.69
C VAL A 175 -1.51 -20.19 1.97
N ALA A 176 -1.69 -20.03 0.66
CA ALA A 176 -2.39 -20.99 -0.18
C ALA A 176 -2.11 -20.75 -1.66
N ARG A 177 -2.27 -21.80 -2.46
CA ARG A 177 -2.48 -21.71 -3.91
C ARG A 177 -3.91 -22.13 -4.21
N GLY A 178 -4.61 -21.39 -5.06
CA GLY A 178 -6.01 -21.73 -5.37
C GLY A 178 -6.58 -21.12 -6.64
N LYS A 179 -7.79 -21.57 -6.95
CA LYS A 179 -8.64 -21.01 -8.01
C LYS A 179 -9.72 -20.14 -7.40
N VAL A 180 -9.85 -18.90 -7.89
CA VAL A 180 -10.90 -17.99 -7.46
C VAL A 180 -12.25 -18.51 -7.98
N ILE A 181 -13.17 -18.79 -7.07
CA ILE A 181 -14.50 -19.34 -7.37
C ILE A 181 -15.62 -18.33 -7.13
N GLU A 182 -15.34 -17.23 -6.44
CA GLU A 182 -16.28 -16.13 -6.29
C GLU A 182 -15.53 -14.83 -6.05
N VAL A 183 -16.04 -13.75 -6.63
CA VAL A 183 -15.63 -12.38 -6.28
C VAL A 183 -16.88 -11.56 -6.11
N TRP A 184 -17.17 -11.19 -4.87
CA TRP A 184 -18.27 -10.32 -4.52
C TRP A 184 -17.75 -8.92 -4.17
N ARG A 185 -18.45 -7.88 -4.62
CA ARG A 185 -18.07 -6.49 -4.38
C ARG A 185 -19.28 -5.64 -4.06
N GLU A 186 -19.11 -4.72 -3.12
CA GLU A 186 -20.03 -3.64 -2.84
C GLU A 186 -19.30 -2.30 -2.81
N SER A 187 -19.96 -1.26 -3.31
CA SER A 187 -19.49 0.12 -3.23
C SER A 187 -20.36 0.90 -2.26
N THR A 188 -20.33 0.52 -0.98
CA THR A 188 -21.04 1.20 0.11
C THR A 188 -20.01 1.87 1.04
N GLY A 189 -20.27 3.09 1.51
CA GLY A 189 -19.46 3.72 2.57
C GLY A 189 -18.14 4.38 2.16
N GLY A 190 -17.93 4.72 0.88
CA GLY A 190 -16.81 5.56 0.42
C GLY A 190 -15.53 4.80 0.04
N PHE A 191 -15.43 3.51 0.36
CA PHE A 191 -14.36 2.61 -0.08
C PHE A 191 -14.97 1.35 -0.69
N PRO A 192 -14.45 0.84 -1.82
CA PRO A 192 -14.87 -0.46 -2.36
C PRO A 192 -14.60 -1.55 -1.34
N ARG A 193 -15.60 -2.36 -1.01
CA ARG A 193 -15.47 -3.55 -0.18
C ARG A 193 -15.75 -4.78 -1.02
N GLY A 194 -15.17 -5.91 -0.63
CA GLY A 194 -15.46 -7.16 -1.29
C GLY A 194 -14.94 -8.36 -0.56
N THR A 195 -15.40 -9.51 -1.04
CA THR A 195 -15.05 -10.83 -0.54
C THR A 195 -14.64 -11.68 -1.72
N VAL A 196 -13.53 -12.41 -1.59
CA VAL A 196 -13.04 -13.35 -2.60
C VAL A 196 -13.05 -14.74 -1.99
N ALA A 197 -13.71 -15.69 -2.65
CA ALA A 197 -13.65 -17.10 -2.28
C ALA A 197 -12.68 -17.83 -3.20
N LEU A 198 -11.77 -18.58 -2.58
CA LEU A 198 -10.71 -19.34 -3.22
C LEU A 198 -10.89 -20.82 -2.89
N GLN A 199 -11.00 -21.67 -3.90
CA GLN A 199 -10.83 -23.11 -3.72
C GLN A 199 -9.34 -23.42 -3.69
N ARG A 200 -8.86 -24.01 -2.60
CA ARG A 200 -7.46 -24.38 -2.43
C ARG A 200 -7.11 -25.58 -3.30
N LEU A 201 -5.89 -25.58 -3.83
CA LEU A 201 -5.34 -26.65 -4.67
C LEU A 201 -4.23 -27.43 -3.98
N ASP A 202 -3.73 -26.89 -2.88
CA ASP A 202 -2.73 -27.48 -1.99
C ASP A 202 -3.36 -28.35 -0.89
N THR A 203 -4.68 -28.28 -0.70
CA THR A 203 -5.43 -29.04 0.30
C THR A 203 -6.79 -29.43 -0.26
N GLU A 204 -7.14 -30.72 -0.21
CA GLU A 204 -8.43 -31.23 -0.70
C GLU A 204 -9.61 -30.64 0.09
N ASP A 205 -10.70 -30.34 -0.62
CA ASP A 205 -11.97 -29.81 -0.07
C ASP A 205 -11.81 -28.63 0.92
N SER A 206 -10.80 -27.79 0.71
CA SER A 206 -10.53 -26.61 1.55
C SER A 206 -10.74 -25.29 0.80
N TYR A 207 -11.23 -24.29 1.52
CA TYR A 207 -11.53 -22.97 0.98
C TYR A 207 -10.86 -21.88 1.80
N LEU A 208 -10.46 -20.82 1.11
CA LEU A 208 -9.93 -19.60 1.73
C LEU A 208 -10.83 -18.43 1.33
N ARG A 209 -11.25 -17.63 2.32
CA ARG A 209 -11.99 -16.39 2.10
C ARG A 209 -11.07 -15.21 2.34
N LEU A 210 -10.98 -14.31 1.38
CA LEU A 210 -10.26 -13.05 1.52
C LEU A 210 -11.25 -11.91 1.66
N GLU A 211 -11.03 -11.04 2.64
CA GLU A 211 -11.77 -9.79 2.77
C GLU A 211 -10.92 -8.62 2.29
N MET A 212 -11.50 -7.73 1.49
CA MET A 212 -10.80 -6.60 0.91
C MET A 212 -11.57 -5.28 1.04
N GLN A 213 -10.85 -4.20 1.27
CA GLN A 213 -11.34 -2.82 1.23
C GLN A 213 -10.27 -1.88 0.66
N GLY A 214 -10.18 -1.78 -0.66
CA GLY A 214 -9.02 -1.16 -1.35
C GLY A 214 -7.78 -2.07 -1.36
N GLU A 215 -7.47 -2.67 -0.21
CA GLU A 215 -6.41 -3.67 -0.01
C GLU A 215 -7.00 -5.00 0.47
N TYR A 216 -6.25 -6.11 0.34
CA TYR A 216 -6.61 -7.35 1.03
C TYR A 216 -6.23 -7.23 2.51
N LEU A 217 -7.21 -7.44 3.38
CA LEU A 217 -7.10 -7.14 4.82
C LEU A 217 -7.14 -8.38 5.68
N VAL A 218 -7.89 -9.42 5.27
CA VAL A 218 -8.06 -10.64 6.06
C VAL A 218 -8.03 -11.85 5.14
N ALA A 219 -7.37 -12.92 5.57
CA ALA A 219 -7.49 -14.26 5.01
C ALA A 219 -8.04 -15.23 6.07
N LEU A 220 -9.16 -15.89 5.77
CA LEU A 220 -9.86 -16.83 6.64
C LEU A 220 -9.86 -18.22 6.01
N ALA A 221 -9.44 -19.24 6.73
CA ALA A 221 -9.62 -20.63 6.33
C ALA A 221 -10.71 -21.25 7.20
N ASP A 222 -11.78 -21.74 6.57
CA ASP A 222 -12.92 -22.38 7.26
C ASP A 222 -13.51 -21.55 8.41
N GLY A 223 -13.44 -20.22 8.29
CA GLY A 223 -13.92 -19.25 9.28
C GLY A 223 -12.89 -18.75 10.28
N GLU A 224 -11.72 -19.40 10.36
CA GLU A 224 -10.63 -19.02 11.28
C GLU A 224 -9.64 -18.05 10.62
N PRO A 225 -9.27 -16.94 11.28
CA PRO A 225 -8.32 -15.97 10.75
C PRO A 225 -6.91 -16.56 10.66
N LEU A 226 -6.38 -16.63 9.44
CA LEU A 226 -4.99 -17.00 9.18
C LEU A 226 -4.07 -15.79 9.15
N VAL A 227 -4.55 -14.69 8.55
CA VAL A 227 -3.79 -13.45 8.38
C VAL A 227 -4.76 -12.29 8.53
N THR A 228 -4.36 -11.28 9.28
CA THR A 228 -5.13 -10.06 9.50
C THR A 228 -4.23 -8.84 9.38
N THR A 229 -4.75 -7.76 8.83
CA THR A 229 -4.13 -6.43 8.89
C THR A 229 -3.75 -6.07 10.34
N PRO A 230 -2.60 -5.42 10.60
CA PRO A 230 -1.70 -4.73 9.66
C PRO A 230 -0.72 -5.60 8.87
N ASP A 231 -0.69 -6.93 9.05
CA ASP A 231 0.10 -7.79 8.18
C ASP A 231 -0.45 -7.74 6.75
N LEU A 232 0.42 -7.91 5.76
CA LEU A 232 0.05 -7.78 4.35
C LEU A 232 -0.48 -9.11 3.85
N VAL A 233 -1.67 -9.09 3.23
CA VAL A 233 -2.17 -10.16 2.38
C VAL A 233 -1.92 -9.76 0.94
N CYS A 234 -1.11 -10.54 0.22
CA CYS A 234 -0.76 -10.28 -1.17
C CYS A 234 -1.29 -11.41 -2.06
N CYS A 235 -2.13 -11.06 -3.04
CA CYS A 235 -2.57 -11.99 -4.08
C CYS A 235 -1.67 -11.83 -5.30
N LEU A 236 -1.08 -12.93 -5.75
CA LEU A 236 -0.21 -12.98 -6.92
C LEU A 236 -0.83 -13.89 -7.97
N ASP A 237 -0.72 -13.51 -9.24
CA ASP A 237 -1.02 -14.40 -10.35
C ASP A 237 -0.10 -15.63 -10.30
N ALA A 238 -0.67 -16.84 -10.29
CA ALA A 238 0.07 -18.07 -10.00
C ALA A 238 1.08 -18.46 -11.09
N GLU A 239 0.94 -17.90 -12.30
CA GLU A 239 1.83 -18.14 -13.43
C GLU A 239 2.94 -17.10 -13.51
N SER A 240 2.59 -15.82 -13.51
CA SER A 240 3.54 -14.72 -13.69
C SER A 240 4.18 -14.24 -12.38
N GLY A 241 3.60 -14.55 -11.22
CA GLY A 241 4.03 -14.05 -9.92
C GLY A 241 3.83 -12.54 -9.74
N ARG A 242 2.99 -11.91 -10.56
CA ARG A 242 2.68 -10.48 -10.47
C ARG A 242 1.58 -10.22 -9.45
N PRO A 243 1.66 -9.13 -8.67
CA PRO A 243 0.60 -8.77 -7.75
C PRO A 243 -0.69 -8.42 -8.51
N ILE A 244 -1.83 -8.86 -7.96
CA ILE A 244 -3.17 -8.56 -8.46
C ILE A 244 -3.80 -7.56 -7.49
N ALA A 245 -4.22 -6.41 -7.99
CA ALA A 245 -4.96 -5.43 -7.19
C ALA A 245 -6.39 -5.93 -6.91
N THR A 246 -7.02 -5.42 -5.84
CA THR A 246 -8.35 -5.86 -5.41
C THR A 246 -9.41 -5.64 -6.49
N GLU A 247 -9.28 -4.57 -7.29
CA GLU A 247 -10.15 -4.22 -8.42
C GLU A 247 -9.95 -5.13 -9.64
N GLN A 248 -8.76 -5.71 -9.78
CA GLN A 248 -8.38 -6.59 -10.90
C GLN A 248 -8.71 -8.06 -10.63
N MET A 249 -9.01 -8.42 -9.38
CA MET A 249 -9.35 -9.80 -9.02
C MET A 249 -10.56 -10.32 -9.80
N SER A 250 -10.46 -11.50 -10.39
CA SER A 250 -11.51 -12.04 -11.25
C SER A 250 -11.82 -13.50 -10.97
N TYR A 251 -13.08 -13.88 -11.20
CA TYR A 251 -13.49 -15.28 -11.15
C TYR A 251 -12.64 -16.12 -12.11
N GLY A 252 -12.20 -17.29 -11.65
CA GLY A 252 -11.40 -18.23 -12.41
C GLY A 252 -9.89 -17.95 -12.40
N SER A 253 -9.45 -16.81 -11.85
CA SER A 253 -8.01 -16.54 -11.67
C SER A 253 -7.35 -17.61 -10.82
N MET A 254 -6.16 -18.03 -11.23
CA MET A 254 -5.29 -18.92 -10.47
C MET A 254 -4.30 -18.06 -9.71
N ILE A 255 -4.31 -18.14 -8.37
CA ILE A 255 -3.52 -17.22 -7.53
C ILE A 255 -2.72 -17.93 -6.46
N ASP A 256 -1.62 -17.31 -6.07
CA ASP A 256 -0.90 -17.56 -4.82
C ASP A 256 -1.24 -16.45 -3.82
N VAL A 257 -1.61 -16.83 -2.61
CA VAL A 257 -1.82 -15.92 -1.49
C VAL A 257 -0.58 -15.97 -0.60
N VAL A 258 0.00 -14.80 -0.34
CA VAL A 258 1.24 -14.65 0.44
C VAL A 258 0.98 -13.67 1.58
N ALA A 259 1.49 -14.02 2.76
CA ALA A 259 1.49 -13.14 3.92
C ALA A 259 2.88 -12.52 4.09
N LEU A 260 2.95 -11.21 4.34
CA LEU A 260 4.19 -10.51 4.73
C LEU A 260 3.96 -9.76 6.06
N PRO A 261 4.98 -9.61 6.90
CA PRO A 261 4.85 -8.92 8.16
C PRO A 261 4.59 -7.42 7.96
N ALA A 262 3.77 -6.86 8.84
CA ALA A 262 3.55 -5.43 8.96
C ALA A 262 4.85 -4.68 9.30
N PRO A 263 5.02 -3.43 8.84
CA PRO A 263 6.02 -2.55 9.40
C PRO A 263 5.87 -2.42 10.93
N ALA A 264 6.98 -2.54 11.66
CA ALA A 264 7.00 -2.63 13.12
C ALA A 264 6.21 -1.52 13.87
N PRO A 265 6.15 -0.25 13.40
CA PRO A 265 5.33 0.76 14.08
C PRO A 265 3.85 0.40 14.18
N TRP A 266 3.29 -0.34 13.22
CA TRP A 266 1.86 -0.63 13.16
C TRP A 266 1.39 -1.69 14.16
N VAL A 267 2.28 -2.58 14.59
CA VAL A 267 1.95 -3.58 15.63
C VAL A 267 2.10 -3.03 17.05
N HIS A 268 2.55 -1.79 17.21
CA HIS A 268 2.66 -1.16 18.52
C HIS A 268 1.26 -0.95 19.13
N PRO A 269 1.03 -1.23 20.43
CA PRO A 269 -0.31 -1.15 21.04
C PRO A 269 -1.02 0.21 20.91
N ARG A 270 -0.27 1.30 20.80
CA ARG A 270 -0.83 2.65 20.60
C ARG A 270 -1.27 2.93 19.15
N MET A 271 -0.82 2.11 18.21
CA MET A 271 -0.97 2.32 16.76
C MET A 271 -1.93 1.31 16.15
N ILE A 272 -1.93 0.08 16.67
CA ILE A 272 -2.61 -1.06 16.08
C ILE A 272 -4.10 -0.83 15.84
N GLY A 273 -4.81 -0.18 16.78
CA GLY A 273 -6.25 0.12 16.62
C GLY A 273 -6.61 1.08 15.48
N ARG A 274 -5.61 1.65 14.77
CA ARG A 274 -5.83 2.45 13.54
C ARG A 274 -5.86 1.60 12.27
N VAL A 275 -5.32 0.38 12.33
CA VAL A 275 -5.00 -0.46 11.17
C VAL A 275 -5.29 -1.95 11.40
N ASP A 276 -5.85 -2.32 12.54
CA ASP A 276 -6.35 -3.66 12.84
C ASP A 276 -7.66 -3.94 12.08
N PRO A 277 -8.17 -5.19 12.08
CA PRO A 277 -9.39 -5.52 11.32
C PRO A 277 -10.61 -4.70 11.78
N ARG A 278 -10.70 -4.35 13.07
CA ARG A 278 -11.79 -3.54 13.62
C ARG A 278 -11.80 -2.13 13.05
N ALA A 279 -10.64 -1.54 12.77
CA ALA A 279 -10.53 -0.24 12.09
C ALA A 279 -11.18 -0.24 10.69
N PHE A 280 -11.27 -1.41 10.06
CA PHE A 280 -11.94 -1.60 8.76
C PHE A 280 -13.38 -2.16 8.88
N GLY A 281 -13.86 -2.38 10.12
CA GLY A 281 -15.21 -2.85 10.39
C GLY A 281 -15.37 -4.38 10.41
N TYR A 282 -14.28 -5.13 10.49
CA TYR A 282 -14.33 -6.58 10.74
C TYR A 282 -14.28 -6.84 12.25
N ASP A 283 -15.22 -7.63 12.78
CA ASP A 283 -15.22 -8.04 14.19
C ASP A 283 -14.21 -9.17 14.43
N LEU A 284 -12.92 -8.86 14.23
CA LEU A 284 -11.78 -9.75 14.37
C LEU A 284 -10.66 -9.00 15.09
N ASP A 285 -9.92 -9.70 15.93
CA ASP A 285 -8.70 -9.16 16.53
C ASP A 285 -7.51 -9.38 15.58
N TYR A 286 -6.43 -8.61 15.79
CA TYR A 286 -5.17 -8.85 15.10
C TYR A 286 -4.56 -10.18 15.53
N VAL A 287 -4.31 -11.04 14.55
CA VAL A 287 -3.54 -12.28 14.67
C VAL A 287 -2.15 -12.05 14.09
N PRO A 288 -1.08 -12.11 14.90
CA PRO A 288 0.27 -11.94 14.41
C PRO A 288 0.65 -12.96 13.35
N PHE A 289 1.30 -12.47 12.30
CA PHE A 289 2.00 -13.29 11.32
C PHE A 289 2.80 -14.43 11.98
N GLY A 290 2.54 -15.68 11.56
CA GLY A 290 3.30 -16.87 11.96
C GLY A 290 2.93 -17.49 13.32
N SER A 291 1.79 -17.13 13.91
CA SER A 291 1.29 -17.74 15.15
C SER A 291 0.50 -19.04 14.96
N LEU A 292 0.44 -19.58 13.73
CA LEU A 292 -0.24 -20.83 13.36
C LEU A 292 0.76 -21.90 12.91
#